data_AF-A0A8C2ZQX2-F1
#
_entry.id   AF-A0A8C2ZQX2-F1
#
_cell.length_a   1.000
_cell.length_b   1.000
_cell.length_c   1.000
_cell.angle_alpha   90.00
_cell.angle_beta   90.00
_cell.angle_gamma   90.00
#
_symmetry.space_group_name_H-M   'P 1'
#
loop_
_entity.id
_entity.type
_entity.pdbx_description
1 polymer ?
#
loop_
_entity_poly.entity_id
_entity_poly.type
_entity_poly.pdbx_seq_one_letter_code
_entity_poly.pdbx_strand_id
1 'polypeptide(L)'
;MDRLKLSRIDEGLESSEVASLCFLCRDVVNRKSQEGITDAKMLFSRLEEKGLLANDLFLIQLLQTIRRTDLLNLLETDSRPPEEADANPMLSEYRVMLYKVYEDMTQGNLEKMKFLLSNMLSKRQIETCNTALDVFAEMEKNSLLSNTNLDELHKVLLEMDQQLASTIQRYNSVVFLQVGNNTPQPPEANDVSISETQPSIGGMIVCSDAEQKSSPLPDHEDYYPLTHKPRGLCVVINNEHFTGTELKSRRGTQEDEKALRRVFTNLGFTVLVHNDLTAEAMRQELRMLGSRNFLDEDALVVCVLSHGEMGCVFGTDEQKVHIQELKQPFTSRRAPTLAGKPKLFFIQACQGSSFQRGSMPYPPRPRQEQGDKQSRLEEDAGPVNGETVPWEADFLLGMATVPQCKSFRNTSTGSIYIQELCTQLMRSAESLKNDDILTVLTRVNNEVSKGEYSKYKQMPEPKYTLTKKLVLAYMCVGPDHAES
;
A
#
# COMPACT_ATOMS: atom_id res chain seq x y z
N MET A 1 -1.44 6.80 -33.01
CA MET A 1 -1.24 8.23 -32.66
C MET A 1 -1.13 9.08 -33.94
N ASP A 2 -1.35 10.40 -33.89
CA ASP A 2 -1.20 11.28 -35.08
C ASP A 2 0.28 11.41 -35.50
N ARG A 3 0.60 11.04 -36.74
CA ARG A 3 1.95 11.12 -37.33
C ARG A 3 2.50 12.55 -37.36
N LEU A 4 1.64 13.56 -37.51
CA LEU A 4 2.05 14.96 -37.51
C LEU A 4 2.52 15.40 -36.12
N LYS A 5 1.82 14.96 -35.06
CA LYS A 5 2.24 15.19 -33.67
C LYS A 5 3.60 14.54 -33.40
N LEU A 6 3.77 13.28 -33.79
CA LEU A 6 5.05 12.57 -33.61
C LEU A 6 6.22 13.23 -34.35
N SER A 7 6.00 13.78 -35.56
CA SER A 7 7.04 14.52 -36.28
C SER A 7 7.45 15.80 -35.56
N ARG A 8 6.49 16.55 -35.01
CA ARG A 8 6.79 17.79 -34.25
C ARG A 8 7.54 17.52 -32.96
N ILE A 9 7.22 16.40 -32.29
CA ILE A 9 7.92 15.98 -31.08
C ILE A 9 9.35 15.58 -31.43
N ASP A 10 9.56 14.81 -32.50
CA ASP A 10 10.88 14.45 -33.01
C ASP A 10 11.74 15.68 -33.37
N GLU A 11 11.17 16.67 -34.07
CA GLU A 11 11.84 17.93 -34.39
C GLU A 11 12.25 18.73 -33.15
N GLY A 12 11.56 18.52 -32.03
CA GLY A 12 11.85 19.16 -30.75
C GLY A 12 12.91 18.46 -29.92
N LEU A 13 13.32 17.23 -30.26
CA LEU A 13 14.22 16.41 -29.44
C LEU A 13 15.66 16.43 -29.96
N GLU A 14 16.61 16.67 -29.07
CA GLU A 14 18.04 16.55 -29.34
C GLU A 14 18.50 15.08 -29.35
N SER A 15 19.62 14.79 -30.01
CA SER A 15 20.14 13.42 -30.08
C SER A 15 20.45 12.80 -28.70
N SER A 16 20.84 13.61 -27.71
CA SER A 16 21.05 13.22 -26.32
C SER A 16 19.74 12.82 -25.62
N GLU A 17 18.65 13.51 -25.92
CA GLU A 17 17.32 13.21 -25.41
C GLU A 17 16.74 11.97 -26.08
N VAL A 18 16.95 11.79 -27.39
CA VAL A 18 16.59 10.56 -28.10
C VAL A 18 17.32 9.35 -27.49
N ALA A 19 18.62 9.48 -27.18
CA ALA A 19 19.37 8.43 -26.50
C ALA A 19 18.79 8.13 -25.10
N SER A 20 18.38 9.16 -24.36
CA SER A 20 17.72 9.03 -23.06
C SER A 20 16.38 8.30 -23.16
N LEU A 21 15.55 8.63 -24.15
CA LEU A 21 14.29 7.94 -24.43
C LEU A 21 14.52 6.48 -24.83
N CYS A 22 15.55 6.20 -25.61
CA CYS A 22 15.94 4.82 -25.94
C CYS A 22 16.32 4.04 -24.67
N PHE A 23 17.09 4.64 -23.76
CA PHE A 23 17.43 4.03 -22.49
C PHE A 23 16.19 3.71 -21.64
N LEU A 24 15.26 4.67 -21.49
CA LEU A 24 14.01 4.48 -20.73
C LEU A 24 13.14 3.35 -21.31
N CYS A 25 13.17 3.18 -22.64
CA CYS A 25 12.39 2.17 -23.36
C CYS A 25 13.06 0.78 -23.44
N ARG A 26 14.23 0.55 -22.82
CA ARG A 26 14.98 -0.72 -22.96
C ARG A 26 14.22 -1.97 -22.51
N ASP A 27 13.33 -1.83 -21.53
CA ASP A 27 12.55 -2.96 -21.00
C ASP A 27 11.39 -3.35 -21.92
N VAL A 28 10.97 -2.44 -22.80
CA VAL A 28 9.81 -2.62 -23.70
C VAL A 28 10.22 -2.81 -25.17
N VAL A 29 11.36 -2.25 -25.57
CA VAL A 29 11.95 -2.36 -26.90
C VAL A 29 13.30 -3.07 -26.77
N ASN A 30 13.40 -4.28 -27.32
CA ASN A 30 14.59 -5.11 -27.14
C ASN A 30 15.86 -4.45 -27.69
N ARG A 31 17.01 -4.77 -27.11
CA ARG A 31 18.31 -4.18 -27.46
C ARG A 31 18.64 -4.26 -28.96
N LYS A 32 18.35 -5.41 -29.61
CA LYS A 32 18.60 -5.60 -31.05
C LYS A 32 17.76 -4.67 -31.93
N SER A 33 16.57 -4.31 -31.47
CA SER A 33 15.69 -3.36 -32.16
C SER A 33 16.07 -1.90 -31.85
N GLN A 34 16.73 -1.63 -30.73
CA GLN A 34 17.25 -0.29 -30.44
C GLN A 34 18.58 0.01 -31.16
N GLU A 35 19.33 -1.02 -31.58
CA GLU A 35 20.54 -0.88 -32.38
C GLU A 35 20.21 -0.22 -33.74
N GLY A 36 20.67 1.02 -33.92
CA GLY A 36 20.48 1.81 -35.14
C GLY A 36 19.36 2.86 -35.09
N ILE A 37 18.72 3.10 -33.95
CA ILE A 37 17.81 4.25 -33.78
C ILE A 37 18.65 5.53 -33.76
N THR A 38 18.44 6.41 -34.73
CA THR A 38 19.15 7.70 -34.85
C THR A 38 18.30 8.91 -34.52
N ASP A 39 16.98 8.76 -34.53
CA ASP A 39 15.99 9.83 -34.29
C ASP A 39 14.78 9.31 -33.51
N ALA A 40 13.94 10.22 -33.02
CA ALA A 40 12.78 9.85 -32.21
C ALA A 40 11.70 9.18 -33.06
N LYS A 41 11.56 9.54 -34.34
CA LYS A 41 10.63 8.89 -35.30
C LYS A 41 10.85 7.37 -35.38
N MET A 42 12.09 6.93 -35.46
CA MET A 42 12.44 5.51 -35.44
C MET A 42 12.01 4.84 -34.13
N LEU A 43 12.27 5.48 -32.99
CA LEU A 43 11.83 4.97 -31.68
C LEU A 43 10.30 4.88 -31.58
N PHE A 44 9.58 5.92 -32.00
CA PHE A 44 8.12 5.96 -31.96
C PHE A 44 7.50 4.89 -32.84
N SER A 45 8.08 4.62 -34.01
CA SER A 45 7.62 3.53 -34.88
C SER A 45 7.71 2.17 -34.18
N ARG A 46 8.78 1.92 -33.41
CA ARG A 46 8.94 0.67 -32.64
C ARG A 46 8.01 0.58 -31.43
N LEU A 47 7.72 1.71 -30.78
CA LEU A 47 6.75 1.76 -29.68
C LEU A 47 5.32 1.52 -30.19
N GLU A 48 5.00 2.01 -31.39
CA GLU A 48 3.71 1.78 -32.04
C GLU A 48 3.53 0.31 -32.45
N GLU A 49 4.57 -0.33 -33.01
CA GLU A 49 4.57 -1.78 -33.28
C GLU A 49 4.31 -2.63 -32.03
N LYS A 50 4.67 -2.12 -30.84
CA LYS A 50 4.43 -2.76 -29.54
C LYS A 50 3.09 -2.38 -28.89
N GLY A 51 2.28 -1.55 -29.54
CA GLY A 51 0.99 -1.08 -29.02
C GLY A 51 1.10 -0.05 -27.89
N LEU A 52 2.30 0.48 -27.60
CA LEU A 52 2.53 1.39 -26.48
C LEU A 52 2.11 2.83 -26.77
N LEU A 53 1.89 3.16 -28.05
CA LEU A 53 1.38 4.47 -28.50
C LEU A 53 -0.10 4.39 -28.95
N ALA A 54 -0.87 3.48 -28.35
CA ALA A 54 -2.32 3.39 -28.55
C ALA A 54 -3.04 4.65 -28.03
N ASN A 55 -2.51 5.25 -26.96
CA ASN A 55 -2.93 6.54 -26.42
C ASN A 55 -1.70 7.42 -26.11
N ASP A 56 -1.95 8.65 -25.66
CA ASP A 56 -0.90 9.63 -25.42
C ASP A 56 -0.17 9.40 -24.07
N LEU A 57 -0.66 8.51 -23.20
CA LEU A 57 -0.18 8.37 -21.82
C LEU A 57 1.27 7.91 -21.71
N PHE A 58 1.67 6.90 -22.49
CA PHE A 58 3.04 6.39 -22.43
C PHE A 58 4.05 7.43 -22.92
N LEU A 59 3.70 8.16 -23.98
CA LEU A 59 4.53 9.24 -24.50
C LEU A 59 4.58 10.43 -23.54
N ILE A 60 3.47 10.76 -22.87
CA ILE A 60 3.43 11.75 -21.78
C ILE A 60 4.40 11.35 -20.67
N GLN A 61 4.39 10.09 -20.23
CA GLN A 61 5.32 9.61 -19.19
C GLN A 61 6.79 9.77 -19.61
N LEU A 62 7.12 9.45 -20.87
CA LEU A 62 8.47 9.60 -21.42
C LEU A 62 8.93 11.06 -21.42
N LEU A 63 8.11 11.97 -21.97
CA LEU A 63 8.41 13.39 -22.07
C LEU A 63 8.46 14.06 -20.68
N GLN A 64 7.60 13.66 -19.75
CA GLN A 64 7.65 14.09 -18.36
C GLN A 64 8.95 13.65 -17.68
N THR A 65 9.42 12.42 -17.95
CA THR A 65 10.64 11.89 -17.34
C THR A 65 11.88 12.66 -17.80
N ILE A 66 11.98 13.02 -19.08
CA ILE A 66 13.07 13.84 -19.62
C ILE A 66 12.84 15.36 -19.44
N ARG A 67 11.82 15.76 -18.67
CA ARG A 67 11.43 17.16 -18.36
C ARG A 67 11.13 18.06 -19.58
N ARG A 68 10.68 17.49 -20.69
CA ARG A 68 10.26 18.23 -21.89
C ARG A 68 8.79 18.63 -21.85
N THR A 69 8.48 19.50 -20.89
CA THR A 69 7.12 20.01 -20.67
C THR A 69 6.59 20.85 -21.83
N ASP A 70 7.48 21.50 -22.58
CA ASP A 70 7.15 22.24 -23.80
C ASP A 70 6.52 21.34 -24.87
N LEU A 71 7.02 20.10 -25.01
CA LEU A 71 6.52 19.11 -25.97
C LEU A 71 5.21 18.44 -25.50
N LEU A 72 4.91 18.44 -24.20
CA LEU A 72 3.65 17.90 -23.66
C LEU A 72 2.42 18.66 -24.19
N ASN A 73 2.54 19.97 -24.40
CA ASN A 73 1.45 20.79 -24.94
C ASN A 73 0.97 20.33 -26.34
N LEU A 74 1.82 19.60 -27.08
CA LEU A 74 1.47 19.03 -28.38
C LEU A 74 0.53 17.81 -28.25
N LEU A 75 0.44 17.22 -27.06
CA LEU A 75 -0.38 16.04 -26.75
C LEU A 75 -1.72 16.42 -26.09
N GLU A 76 -1.80 17.55 -25.38
CA GLU A 76 -2.97 17.98 -24.56
C GLU A 76 -4.25 18.38 -25.34
N THR A 77 -4.37 18.04 -26.64
CA THR A 77 -5.43 18.56 -27.51
C THR A 77 -6.66 17.66 -27.72
N ASP A 78 -6.71 16.43 -27.22
CA ASP A 78 -7.89 15.57 -27.40
C ASP A 78 -8.51 15.15 -26.05
N SER A 79 -9.50 15.94 -25.63
CA SER A 79 -10.40 15.66 -24.51
C SER A 79 -11.32 14.47 -24.82
N ARG A 80 -10.76 13.28 -25.01
CA ARG A 80 -11.53 12.04 -25.05
C ARG A 80 -11.27 11.25 -23.76
N PRO A 81 -12.31 10.84 -23.03
CA PRO A 81 -12.12 9.97 -21.88
C PRO A 81 -11.43 8.68 -22.36
N PRO A 82 -10.39 8.19 -21.65
CA PRO A 82 -9.75 6.94 -21.99
C PRO A 82 -10.79 5.82 -21.90
N GLU A 83 -10.99 5.10 -23.01
CA GLU A 83 -11.77 3.87 -23.01
C GLU A 83 -11.12 2.89 -22.03
N GLU A 84 -11.95 2.25 -21.20
CA GLU A 84 -11.54 1.21 -20.26
C GLU A 84 -10.97 0.02 -21.05
N ALA A 85 -9.66 0.01 -21.23
CA ALA A 85 -8.89 -1.12 -21.71
C ALA A 85 -7.81 -1.49 -20.69
N ASP A 86 -7.47 -2.78 -20.68
CA ASP A 86 -6.51 -3.43 -19.80
C ASP A 86 -5.24 -2.59 -19.53
N ALA A 87 -4.79 -2.58 -18.27
CA ALA A 87 -3.54 -2.02 -17.74
C ALA A 87 -2.80 -1.03 -18.67
N ASN A 88 -2.99 0.27 -18.45
CA ASN A 88 -2.23 1.30 -19.16
C ASN A 88 -0.71 1.02 -19.07
N PRO A 89 0.03 1.05 -20.20
CA PRO A 89 1.46 0.80 -20.19
C PRO A 89 2.18 1.85 -19.32
N MET A 90 3.02 1.37 -18.39
CA MET A 90 3.79 2.21 -17.47
C MET A 90 5.28 2.07 -17.73
N LEU A 91 6.01 3.19 -17.61
CA LEU A 91 7.46 3.15 -17.60
C LEU A 91 7.99 2.41 -16.37
N SER A 92 9.04 1.63 -16.58
CA SER A 92 9.75 0.90 -15.54
C SER A 92 10.32 1.87 -14.49
N GLU A 93 9.90 1.72 -13.22
CA GLU A 93 10.39 2.57 -12.12
C GLU A 93 11.91 2.46 -11.97
N TYR A 94 12.48 1.30 -12.29
CA TYR A 94 13.93 1.05 -12.35
C TYR A 94 14.62 1.98 -13.34
N ARG A 95 14.08 2.08 -14.57
CA ARG A 95 14.63 2.94 -15.63
C ARG A 95 14.53 4.41 -15.26
N VAL A 96 13.40 4.82 -14.68
CA VAL A 96 13.19 6.19 -14.20
C VAL A 96 14.18 6.54 -13.09
N MET A 97 14.47 5.61 -12.18
CA MET A 97 15.47 5.82 -11.13
C MET A 97 16.87 6.02 -11.71
N LEU A 98 17.32 5.14 -12.62
CA LEU A 98 18.65 5.26 -13.22
C LEU A 98 18.79 6.55 -14.03
N TYR A 99 17.73 6.96 -14.73
CA TYR A 99 17.71 8.23 -15.43
C TYR A 99 17.86 9.43 -14.49
N LYS A 100 17.20 9.42 -13.33
CA LYS A 100 17.37 10.48 -12.31
C LYS A 100 18.80 10.54 -11.77
N VAL A 101 19.41 9.38 -11.49
CA VAL A 101 20.82 9.33 -11.09
C VAL A 101 21.72 9.94 -12.17
N TYR A 102 21.45 9.66 -13.44
CA TYR A 102 22.17 10.25 -14.57
C TYR A 102 21.97 11.77 -14.66
N GLU A 103 20.74 12.26 -14.55
CA GLU A 103 20.40 13.69 -14.64
C GLU A 103 21.11 14.51 -13.56
N ASP A 104 21.20 13.97 -12.34
CA ASP A 104 21.84 14.63 -11.20
C ASP A 104 23.38 14.44 -11.18
N MET A 105 23.95 13.68 -12.13
CA MET A 105 25.38 13.35 -12.16
C MET A 105 26.21 14.40 -12.90
N THR A 106 27.27 14.89 -12.25
CA THR A 106 28.26 15.76 -12.89
C THR A 106 29.28 14.98 -13.72
N GLN A 107 29.96 15.62 -14.67
CA GLN A 107 31.06 14.99 -15.41
C GLN A 107 32.18 14.48 -14.49
N GLY A 108 32.48 15.18 -13.40
CA GLY A 108 33.45 14.74 -12.40
C GLY A 108 33.01 13.46 -11.68
N ASN A 109 31.71 13.33 -11.37
CA ASN A 109 31.13 12.12 -10.82
C ASN A 109 31.22 10.95 -11.82
N LEU A 110 30.99 11.19 -13.11
CA LEU A 110 31.12 10.17 -14.16
C LEU A 110 32.56 9.63 -14.27
N GLU A 111 33.56 10.50 -14.30
CA GLU A 111 34.96 10.06 -14.37
C GLU A 111 35.39 9.32 -13.10
N LYS A 112 34.93 9.76 -11.93
CA LYS A 112 35.14 9.04 -10.67
C LYS A 112 34.43 7.67 -10.68
N MET A 113 33.24 7.57 -11.26
CA MET A 113 32.48 6.32 -11.39
C MET A 113 33.21 5.32 -12.28
N LYS A 114 33.70 5.79 -13.44
CA LYS A 114 34.53 4.99 -14.35
C LYS A 114 35.78 4.48 -13.66
N PHE A 115 36.45 5.32 -12.88
CA PHE A 115 37.64 4.92 -12.13
C PHE A 115 37.34 3.85 -11.09
N LEU A 116 36.28 4.03 -10.28
CA LEU A 116 35.89 3.05 -9.25
C LEU A 116 35.47 1.70 -9.85
N LEU A 117 34.87 1.72 -11.05
CA LEU A 117 34.47 0.51 -11.78
C LEU A 117 35.59 -0.13 -12.61
N SER A 118 36.81 0.44 -12.62
CA SER A 118 37.95 -0.07 -13.42
C SER A 118 38.40 -1.49 -13.07
N ASN A 119 38.08 -1.96 -11.87
CA ASN A 119 38.35 -3.32 -11.44
C ASN A 119 37.21 -4.30 -11.78
N MET A 120 36.03 -3.79 -12.17
CA MET A 120 34.81 -4.57 -12.41
C MET A 120 34.42 -4.62 -13.89
N LEU A 121 34.77 -3.57 -14.65
CA LEU A 121 34.56 -3.48 -16.09
C LEU A 121 35.91 -3.43 -16.81
N SER A 122 36.00 -4.04 -17.99
CA SER A 122 37.23 -4.00 -18.77
C SER A 122 37.53 -2.57 -19.23
N LYS A 123 38.83 -2.24 -19.36
CA LYS A 123 39.29 -0.93 -19.84
C LYS A 123 38.58 -0.49 -21.13
N ARG A 124 38.38 -1.43 -22.07
CA ARG A 124 37.68 -1.19 -23.33
C ARG A 124 36.22 -0.78 -23.13
N GLN A 125 35.49 -1.38 -22.19
CA GLN A 125 34.09 -1.04 -21.92
C GLN A 125 33.96 0.35 -21.31
N ILE A 126 34.85 0.69 -20.38
CA ILE A 126 34.86 1.99 -19.71
C ILE A 126 35.18 3.12 -20.69
N GLU A 127 36.16 2.90 -21.58
CA GLU A 127 36.54 3.88 -22.61
C GLU A 127 35.42 4.16 -23.61
N THR A 128 34.52 3.21 -23.85
CA THR A 128 33.37 3.40 -24.74
C THR A 128 32.18 4.12 -24.10
N CYS A 129 32.20 4.34 -22.78
CA CYS A 129 31.10 4.99 -22.06
C CYS A 129 31.28 6.52 -22.05
N ASN A 130 30.36 7.25 -22.67
CA ASN A 130 30.40 8.72 -22.69
C ASN A 130 29.49 9.34 -21.63
N THR A 131 28.46 8.62 -21.21
CA THR A 131 27.45 9.05 -20.23
C THR A 131 27.31 8.04 -19.10
N ALA A 132 26.66 8.44 -17.99
CA ALA A 132 26.33 7.49 -16.92
C ALA A 132 25.37 6.39 -17.40
N LEU A 133 24.46 6.70 -18.34
CA LEU A 133 23.57 5.71 -18.95
C LEU A 133 24.34 4.63 -19.71
N ASP A 134 25.45 4.97 -20.36
CA ASP A 134 26.34 3.99 -21.01
C ASP A 134 26.99 3.07 -19.98
N VAL A 135 27.43 3.64 -18.86
CA VAL A 135 28.03 2.87 -17.76
C VAL A 135 26.99 1.92 -17.15
N PHE A 136 25.77 2.39 -16.87
CA PHE A 136 24.69 1.53 -16.38
C PHE A 136 24.37 0.42 -17.38
N ALA A 137 24.35 0.74 -18.67
CA ALA A 137 24.14 -0.25 -19.73
C ALA A 137 25.27 -1.29 -19.79
N GLU A 138 26.53 -0.93 -19.54
CA GLU A 138 27.64 -1.89 -19.42
C GLU A 138 27.54 -2.71 -18.12
N MET A 139 27.18 -2.09 -16.99
CA MET A 139 26.96 -2.82 -15.73
C MET A 139 25.86 -3.88 -15.88
N GLU A 140 24.75 -3.56 -16.56
CA GLU A 140 23.69 -4.53 -16.87
C GLU A 140 24.20 -5.69 -17.74
N LYS A 141 25.05 -5.40 -18.74
CA LYS A 141 25.63 -6.45 -19.62
C LYS A 141 26.55 -7.41 -18.87
N ASN A 142 27.22 -6.93 -17.83
CA ASN A 142 28.10 -7.74 -16.99
C ASN A 142 27.37 -8.28 -15.75
N SER A 143 26.03 -8.17 -15.68
CA SER A 143 25.20 -8.62 -14.55
C SER A 143 25.53 -7.98 -13.20
N LEU A 144 26.17 -6.80 -13.22
CA LEU A 144 26.49 -6.00 -12.03
C LEU A 144 25.33 -5.07 -11.62
N LEU A 145 24.29 -4.97 -12.45
CA LEU A 145 23.17 -4.08 -12.23
C LEU A 145 21.87 -4.69 -12.79
N SER A 146 20.80 -4.68 -12.00
CA SER A 146 19.44 -5.03 -12.41
C SER A 146 18.41 -4.33 -11.52
N ASN A 147 17.12 -4.55 -11.80
CA ASN A 147 16.02 -4.06 -10.95
C ASN A 147 16.00 -4.68 -9.54
N THR A 148 16.65 -5.83 -9.33
CA THR A 148 16.75 -6.53 -8.05
C THR A 148 18.15 -6.49 -7.44
N ASN A 149 19.17 -6.12 -8.22
CA ASN A 149 20.55 -5.99 -7.78
C ASN A 149 21.07 -4.58 -8.06
N LEU A 150 21.12 -3.76 -7.01
CA LEU A 150 21.60 -2.38 -7.05
C LEU A 150 22.80 -2.13 -6.14
N ASP A 151 23.32 -3.16 -5.48
CA ASP A 151 24.29 -3.03 -4.39
C ASP A 151 25.62 -2.42 -4.87
N GLU A 152 26.16 -2.92 -5.98
CA GLU A 152 27.41 -2.43 -6.56
C GLU A 152 27.30 -0.98 -7.02
N LEU A 153 26.18 -0.62 -7.66
CA LEU A 153 25.96 0.76 -8.05
C LEU A 153 25.75 1.66 -6.81
N HIS A 154 25.01 1.20 -5.80
CA HIS A 154 24.83 1.94 -4.54
C HIS A 154 26.16 2.21 -3.83
N LYS A 155 27.03 1.20 -3.72
CA LYS A 155 28.39 1.34 -3.16
C LYS A 155 29.21 2.37 -3.92
N VAL A 156 29.22 2.28 -5.25
CA VAL A 156 29.97 3.21 -6.10
C VAL A 156 29.44 4.63 -5.94
N LEU A 157 28.11 4.83 -5.96
CA LEU A 157 27.51 6.15 -5.74
C LEU A 157 27.82 6.68 -4.35
N LEU A 158 27.81 5.86 -3.29
CA LEU A 158 28.07 6.28 -1.91
C LEU A 158 29.49 6.84 -1.72
N GLU A 159 30.48 6.27 -2.41
CA GLU A 159 31.88 6.73 -2.42
C GLU A 159 32.08 8.06 -3.19
N MET A 160 31.12 8.42 -4.04
CA MET A 160 31.21 9.59 -4.90
C MET A 160 30.36 10.75 -4.39
N ASP A 161 29.08 10.48 -4.12
CA ASP A 161 28.06 11.46 -3.83
C ASP A 161 26.90 10.82 -3.04
N GLN A 162 26.74 11.24 -1.80
CA GLN A 162 25.71 10.70 -0.90
C GLN A 162 24.28 10.98 -1.38
N GLN A 163 24.04 12.08 -2.11
CA GLN A 163 22.72 12.41 -2.64
C GLN A 163 22.36 11.48 -3.80
N LEU A 164 23.31 11.18 -4.71
CA LEU A 164 23.09 10.20 -5.77
C LEU A 164 22.82 8.80 -5.20
N ALA A 165 23.54 8.41 -4.14
CA ALA A 165 23.30 7.15 -3.44
C ALA A 165 21.91 7.10 -2.78
N SER A 166 21.43 8.24 -2.26
CA SER A 166 20.09 8.34 -1.67
C SER A 166 18.97 8.11 -2.68
N THR A 167 19.18 8.44 -3.96
CA THR A 167 18.21 8.15 -5.04
C THR A 167 17.99 6.65 -5.21
N ILE A 168 19.05 5.85 -5.12
CA ILE A 168 18.95 4.38 -5.12
C ILE A 168 18.32 3.87 -3.83
N GLN A 169 18.64 4.43 -2.66
CA GLN A 169 18.01 4.03 -1.39
C GLN A 169 16.51 4.30 -1.37
N ARG A 170 16.08 5.43 -1.92
CA ARG A 170 14.66 5.78 -2.06
C ARG A 170 13.97 4.82 -3.02
N TYR A 171 14.62 4.45 -4.13
CA TYR A 171 14.10 3.43 -5.04
C TYR A 171 14.05 2.04 -4.40
N ASN A 172 15.10 1.58 -3.71
CA ASN A 172 15.07 0.35 -2.91
C ASN A 172 13.98 0.40 -1.85
N SER A 173 13.70 1.56 -1.25
CA SER A 173 12.60 1.72 -0.30
C SER A 173 11.22 1.67 -0.96
N VAL A 174 11.12 1.88 -2.27
CA VAL A 174 9.88 1.74 -3.06
C VAL A 174 9.78 0.31 -3.63
N VAL A 175 10.88 -0.26 -4.09
CA VAL A 175 10.96 -1.60 -4.70
C VAL A 175 11.05 -2.73 -3.70
N PHE A 176 11.63 -2.56 -2.49
CA PHE A 176 11.48 -3.55 -1.41
C PHE A 176 10.05 -3.61 -0.86
N LEU A 177 9.20 -2.62 -1.15
CA LEU A 177 7.74 -2.72 -0.90
C LEU A 177 7.03 -3.51 -2.02
N GLN A 178 7.71 -3.70 -3.16
CA GLN A 178 7.22 -4.44 -4.34
C GLN A 178 7.90 -5.82 -4.53
N VAL A 179 9.10 -6.04 -3.96
CA VAL A 179 9.99 -7.21 -4.11
C VAL A 179 10.61 -7.48 -2.74
N GLY A 180 9.88 -8.15 -1.86
CA GLY A 180 10.32 -8.46 -0.50
C GLY A 180 10.38 -9.96 -0.26
N ASN A 181 11.40 -10.63 -0.82
CA ASN A 181 11.99 -11.80 -0.17
C ASN A 181 13.42 -12.06 -0.68
N ASN A 182 14.29 -12.33 0.31
CA ASN A 182 15.59 -13.01 0.27
C ASN A 182 16.83 -12.17 -0.08
N THR A 183 17.73 -11.95 0.90
CA THR A 183 18.94 -12.79 1.10
C THR A 183 19.72 -12.39 2.39
N PRO A 184 20.70 -13.19 2.89
CA PRO A 184 20.86 -13.52 4.31
C PRO A 184 22.12 -12.94 4.98
N GLN A 185 22.16 -13.01 6.32
CA GLN A 185 23.35 -12.72 7.13
C GLN A 185 24.15 -13.98 7.53
N PRO A 186 25.46 -13.84 7.87
CA PRO A 186 26.43 -14.93 8.09
C PRO A 186 26.35 -15.57 9.50
N PRO A 187 27.10 -16.66 9.75
CA PRO A 187 26.80 -17.63 10.81
C PRO A 187 27.32 -17.21 12.18
N GLU A 188 26.48 -17.36 13.20
CA GLU A 188 26.91 -17.38 14.60
C GLU A 188 27.32 -18.78 15.04
N ALA A 189 28.38 -18.82 15.82
CA ALA A 189 29.08 -20.00 16.29
C ALA A 189 28.52 -20.52 17.63
N ASN A 190 28.63 -21.84 17.78
CA ASN A 190 28.85 -22.61 19.02
C ASN A 190 27.74 -22.63 20.10
N ASP A 191 26.91 -23.68 20.00
CA ASP A 191 26.96 -24.87 20.88
C ASP A 191 27.23 -24.65 22.38
N VAL A 192 26.23 -24.90 23.23
CA VAL A 192 26.38 -25.81 24.39
C VAL A 192 25.03 -26.47 24.70
N SER A 193 25.01 -27.78 24.46
CA SER A 193 24.06 -28.79 24.92
C SER A 193 24.11 -28.98 26.45
N ILE A 194 22.96 -29.10 27.14
CA ILE A 194 22.85 -29.97 28.34
C ILE A 194 21.51 -30.72 28.35
N SER A 195 21.71 -32.02 28.51
CA SER A 195 20.88 -33.21 28.56
C SER A 195 19.70 -33.25 29.53
N GLU A 196 18.72 -34.00 29.07
CA GLU A 196 17.71 -34.82 29.76
C GLU A 196 18.09 -35.38 31.14
N THR A 197 17.07 -35.51 32.00
CA THR A 197 16.76 -36.79 32.67
C THR A 197 15.35 -36.77 33.28
N GLN A 198 14.47 -37.61 32.70
CA GLN A 198 13.38 -38.30 33.41
C GLN A 198 13.99 -39.50 34.18
N PRO A 199 13.35 -40.10 35.21
CA PRO A 199 12.10 -40.90 35.07
C PRO A 199 11.22 -40.88 36.37
N SER A 200 10.06 -41.52 36.58
CA SER A 200 9.30 -42.60 35.92
C SER A 200 7.97 -42.84 36.69
N ILE A 201 7.02 -43.50 36.01
CA ILE A 201 5.97 -44.44 36.48
C ILE A 201 4.63 -43.90 37.02
N GLY A 202 3.55 -44.30 36.35
CA GLY A 202 2.30 -44.70 37.01
C GLY A 202 1.00 -44.58 36.19
N GLY A 203 0.61 -45.65 35.48
CA GLY A 203 -0.81 -45.99 35.28
C GLY A 203 -1.43 -45.81 33.88
N MET A 204 -1.34 -46.85 33.06
CA MET A 204 -2.27 -47.11 31.94
C MET A 204 -3.63 -47.56 32.48
N ILE A 205 -4.72 -46.95 32.00
CA ILE A 205 -6.02 -47.61 31.85
C ILE A 205 -6.54 -47.29 30.44
N VAL A 206 -6.71 -48.34 29.65
CA VAL A 206 -7.37 -48.36 28.34
C VAL A 206 -8.79 -48.85 28.57
N CYS A 207 -9.79 -48.07 28.15
CA CYS A 207 -11.13 -48.57 27.84
C CYS A 207 -11.62 -47.87 26.56
N SER A 208 -11.91 -48.66 25.52
CA SER A 208 -12.71 -48.24 24.37
C SER A 208 -14.18 -48.49 24.67
N ASP A 209 -15.07 -47.59 24.25
CA ASP A 209 -15.96 -47.80 23.11
C ASP A 209 -16.85 -46.57 22.91
N ALA A 210 -17.28 -46.42 21.66
CA ALA A 210 -17.92 -45.27 21.07
C ALA A 210 -19.23 -44.84 21.75
N GLU A 211 -19.52 -43.53 21.73
CA GLU A 211 -20.67 -43.03 20.98
C GLU A 211 -20.74 -41.50 20.87
N GLN A 212 -21.27 -41.09 19.71
CA GLN A 212 -21.87 -39.81 19.34
C GLN A 212 -20.97 -38.59 19.13
N LYS A 213 -20.58 -38.50 17.86
CA LYS A 213 -20.19 -37.30 17.11
C LYS A 213 -21.23 -36.19 17.32
N SER A 214 -21.10 -35.42 18.39
CA SER A 214 -21.74 -34.11 18.50
C SER A 214 -21.12 -33.19 17.45
N SER A 215 -21.97 -32.57 16.65
CA SER A 215 -21.75 -31.47 15.69
C SER A 215 -20.31 -30.97 15.51
N PRO A 216 -19.79 -30.84 14.27
CA PRO A 216 -18.49 -30.21 14.07
C PRO A 216 -18.53 -28.80 14.68
N LEU A 217 -17.72 -28.60 15.73
CA LEU A 217 -17.33 -27.27 16.18
C LEU A 217 -16.83 -26.53 14.93
N PRO A 218 -17.18 -25.24 14.74
CA PRO A 218 -16.63 -24.48 13.63
C PRO A 218 -15.12 -24.55 13.70
N ASP A 219 -14.46 -24.80 12.56
CA ASP A 219 -13.00 -24.85 12.48
C ASP A 219 -12.42 -23.63 13.21
N HIS A 220 -11.74 -23.86 14.33
CA HIS A 220 -11.11 -22.80 15.11
C HIS A 220 -10.01 -22.07 14.32
N GLU A 221 -9.62 -22.61 13.15
CA GLU A 221 -8.63 -22.01 12.25
C GLU A 221 -9.18 -20.85 11.41
N ASP A 222 -10.50 -20.80 11.17
CA ASP A 222 -11.14 -19.82 10.29
C ASP A 222 -11.27 -18.41 10.90
N TYR A 223 -11.07 -18.27 12.22
CA TYR A 223 -11.34 -17.04 12.97
C TYR A 223 -10.11 -16.52 13.71
N TYR A 224 -9.99 -15.20 13.82
CA TYR A 224 -9.02 -14.62 14.75
C TYR A 224 -9.45 -14.88 16.20
N PRO A 225 -8.54 -15.38 17.06
CA PRO A 225 -8.82 -15.51 18.48
C PRO A 225 -8.85 -14.13 19.14
N LEU A 226 -9.97 -13.80 19.79
CA LEU A 226 -10.13 -12.59 20.60
C LEU A 226 -10.33 -12.96 22.08
N THR A 227 -9.30 -13.54 22.70
CA THR A 227 -9.37 -14.19 24.01
C THR A 227 -8.82 -13.35 25.16
N HIS A 228 -8.00 -12.33 24.89
CA HIS A 228 -7.40 -11.47 25.89
C HIS A 228 -8.39 -10.45 26.47
N LYS A 229 -8.10 -9.99 27.69
CA LYS A 229 -8.82 -8.94 28.40
C LYS A 229 -7.81 -7.93 28.96
N PRO A 230 -7.72 -6.71 28.42
CA PRO A 230 -8.47 -6.19 27.28
C PRO A 230 -8.13 -6.92 25.97
N ARG A 231 -9.04 -6.89 24.99
CA ARG A 231 -8.78 -7.42 23.63
C ARG A 231 -7.71 -6.64 22.88
N GLY A 232 -7.39 -5.44 23.35
CA GLY A 232 -6.32 -4.60 22.84
C GLY A 232 -6.69 -3.13 22.90
N LEU A 233 -5.97 -2.32 22.13
CA LEU A 233 -6.15 -0.87 22.11
C LEU A 233 -7.07 -0.40 20.97
N CYS A 234 -7.88 0.60 21.28
CA CYS A 234 -8.56 1.44 20.30
C CYS A 234 -8.05 2.88 20.46
N VAL A 235 -7.26 3.36 19.51
CA VAL A 235 -6.73 4.73 19.51
C VAL A 235 -7.58 5.61 18.61
N VAL A 236 -8.14 6.68 19.15
CA VAL A 236 -8.93 7.67 18.40
C VAL A 236 -8.15 8.97 18.32
N ILE A 237 -7.74 9.35 17.12
CA ILE A 237 -7.19 10.68 16.83
C ILE A 237 -8.33 11.55 16.31
N ASN A 238 -8.74 12.54 17.11
CA ASN A 238 -9.90 13.38 16.85
C ASN A 238 -9.47 14.84 16.69
N ASN A 239 -9.33 15.29 15.43
CA ASN A 239 -8.95 16.66 15.11
C ASN A 239 -10.20 17.48 14.80
N GLU A 240 -10.51 18.43 15.67
CA GLU A 240 -11.62 19.36 15.53
C GLU A 240 -11.15 20.77 15.14
N HIS A 241 -10.13 21.28 15.83
CA HIS A 241 -9.66 22.66 15.71
C HIS A 241 -8.35 22.72 14.92
N PHE A 242 -8.40 23.39 13.77
CA PHE A 242 -7.24 23.58 12.89
C PHE A 242 -6.71 25.00 13.07
N THR A 243 -5.39 25.13 13.21
CA THR A 243 -4.72 26.40 13.51
C THR A 243 -4.35 27.19 12.25
N GLY A 244 -4.39 26.55 11.07
CA GLY A 244 -4.15 27.23 9.80
C GLY A 244 -5.36 28.01 9.30
N THR A 245 -5.25 28.55 8.09
CA THR A 245 -6.23 29.49 7.52
C THR A 245 -7.17 28.85 6.51
N GLU A 246 -6.87 27.64 6.03
CA GLU A 246 -7.58 27.02 4.91
C GLU A 246 -8.70 26.08 5.37
N LEU A 247 -8.51 25.38 6.49
CA LEU A 247 -9.40 24.33 6.97
C LEU A 247 -10.30 24.84 8.12
N LYS A 248 -11.60 24.58 7.97
CA LYS A 248 -12.61 24.97 8.97
C LYS A 248 -12.70 23.95 10.11
N SER A 249 -13.11 24.39 11.30
CA SER A 249 -13.34 23.49 12.44
C SER A 249 -14.37 22.40 12.17
N ARG A 250 -14.15 21.21 12.73
CA ARG A 250 -14.95 20.00 12.46
C ARG A 250 -16.08 19.76 13.49
N ARG A 251 -16.88 20.78 13.79
CA ARG A 251 -17.99 20.75 14.78
C ARG A 251 -18.88 19.51 14.69
N GLY A 252 -18.91 18.66 15.72
CA GLY A 252 -19.68 17.41 15.72
C GLY A 252 -18.81 16.16 15.62
N THR A 253 -17.51 16.30 15.38
CA THR A 253 -16.55 15.17 15.47
C THR A 253 -16.46 14.59 16.89
N GLN A 254 -16.81 15.36 17.92
CA GLN A 254 -16.91 14.86 19.30
C GLN A 254 -18.02 13.79 19.46
N GLU A 255 -19.10 13.86 18.68
CA GLU A 255 -20.14 12.83 18.72
C GLU A 255 -19.67 11.52 18.08
N ASP A 256 -18.77 11.61 17.10
CA ASP A 256 -18.08 10.44 16.53
C ASP A 256 -17.11 9.83 17.55
N GLU A 257 -16.32 10.65 18.23
CA GLU A 257 -15.40 10.21 19.30
C GLU A 257 -16.15 9.49 20.43
N LYS A 258 -17.25 10.07 20.93
CA LYS A 258 -18.11 9.45 21.95
C LYS A 258 -18.70 8.12 21.47
N ALA A 259 -19.18 8.05 20.23
CA ALA A 259 -19.75 6.83 19.66
C ALA A 259 -18.69 5.73 19.57
N LEU A 260 -17.52 6.03 19.02
CA LEU A 260 -16.38 5.10 18.93
C LEU A 260 -15.94 4.63 20.30
N ARG A 261 -15.77 5.55 21.26
CA ARG A 261 -15.39 5.22 22.64
C ARG A 261 -16.38 4.25 23.26
N ARG A 262 -17.67 4.52 23.16
CA ARG A 262 -18.73 3.64 23.68
C ARG A 262 -18.67 2.24 23.06
N VAL A 263 -18.65 2.16 21.73
CA VAL A 263 -18.69 0.88 21.01
C VAL A 263 -17.44 0.05 21.31
N PHE A 264 -16.25 0.61 21.15
CA PHE A 264 -15.02 -0.16 21.34
C PHE A 264 -14.76 -0.53 22.80
N THR A 265 -15.21 0.29 23.77
CA THR A 265 -15.20 -0.11 25.18
C THR A 265 -16.09 -1.34 25.40
N ASN A 266 -17.32 -1.34 24.88
CA ASN A 266 -18.25 -2.47 25.01
C ASN A 266 -17.73 -3.73 24.29
N LEU A 267 -16.98 -3.56 23.19
CA LEU A 267 -16.31 -4.64 22.48
C LEU A 267 -15.05 -5.16 23.18
N GLY A 268 -14.67 -4.61 24.34
CA GLY A 268 -13.56 -5.08 25.17
C GLY A 268 -12.20 -4.45 24.89
N PHE A 269 -12.15 -3.32 24.17
CA PHE A 269 -10.92 -2.57 23.93
C PHE A 269 -10.69 -1.49 24.98
N THR A 270 -9.42 -1.20 25.27
CA THR A 270 -9.04 0.01 26.01
C THR A 270 -8.96 1.18 25.03
N VAL A 271 -9.79 2.20 25.24
CA VAL A 271 -9.89 3.35 24.33
C VAL A 271 -9.00 4.50 24.79
N LEU A 272 -8.06 4.91 23.94
CA LEU A 272 -7.21 6.09 24.11
C LEU A 272 -7.60 7.16 23.10
N VAL A 273 -7.76 8.40 23.55
CA VAL A 273 -8.22 9.50 22.68
C VAL A 273 -7.22 10.64 22.72
N HIS A 274 -6.79 11.05 21.54
CA HIS A 274 -5.90 12.19 21.32
C HIS A 274 -6.66 13.24 20.52
N ASN A 275 -6.79 14.44 21.09
CA ASN A 275 -7.48 15.54 20.43
C ASN A 275 -6.48 16.51 19.82
N ASP A 276 -6.83 17.02 18.64
CA ASP A 276 -6.18 18.16 17.99
C ASP A 276 -4.66 18.02 17.80
N LEU A 277 -4.21 16.86 17.34
CA LEU A 277 -2.80 16.59 17.07
C LEU A 277 -2.32 17.26 15.77
N THR A 278 -1.13 17.87 15.83
CA THR A 278 -0.38 18.28 14.64
C THR A 278 0.08 17.05 13.84
N ALA A 279 0.47 17.24 12.58
CA ALA A 279 0.92 16.13 11.74
C ALA A 279 2.11 15.38 12.37
N GLU A 280 3.08 16.12 12.93
CA GLU A 280 4.22 15.49 13.59
C GLU A 280 3.83 14.79 14.90
N ALA A 281 2.93 15.37 15.70
CA ALA A 281 2.42 14.72 16.90
C ALA A 281 1.66 13.43 16.57
N MET A 282 0.89 13.40 15.47
CA MET A 282 0.25 12.18 14.97
C MET A 282 1.29 11.11 14.60
N ARG A 283 2.34 11.48 13.86
CA ARG A 283 3.43 10.53 13.52
C ARG A 283 4.13 10.01 14.76
N GLN A 284 4.42 10.88 15.71
CA GLN A 284 5.12 10.52 16.94
C GLN A 284 4.26 9.57 17.79
N GLU A 285 2.98 9.87 17.98
CA GLU A 285 2.06 9.02 18.75
C GLU A 285 1.97 7.62 18.13
N LEU A 286 1.82 7.52 16.81
CA LEU A 286 1.72 6.23 16.12
C LEU A 286 3.05 5.45 16.11
N ARG A 287 4.20 6.15 16.04
CA ARG A 287 5.53 5.52 16.20
C ARG A 287 5.72 4.97 17.61
N MET A 288 5.33 5.74 18.63
CA MET A 288 5.38 5.31 20.03
C MET A 288 4.47 4.11 20.26
N LEU A 289 3.23 4.17 19.76
CA LEU A 289 2.28 3.07 19.84
C LEU A 289 2.81 1.81 19.15
N GLY A 290 3.37 1.92 17.94
CA GLY A 290 3.95 0.79 17.21
C GLY A 290 5.14 0.14 17.91
N SER A 291 5.79 0.83 18.85
CA SER A 291 6.92 0.32 19.64
C SER A 291 6.49 -0.39 20.93
N ARG A 292 5.19 -0.44 21.23
CA ARG A 292 4.64 -1.12 22.41
C ARG A 292 4.68 -2.65 22.24
N ASN A 293 4.69 -3.35 23.37
CA ASN A 293 4.44 -4.79 23.41
C ASN A 293 2.93 -5.09 23.37
N PHE A 294 2.50 -5.88 22.37
CA PHE A 294 1.11 -6.30 22.15
C PHE A 294 0.87 -7.78 22.45
N LEU A 295 1.77 -8.48 23.14
CA LEU A 295 1.64 -9.93 23.37
C LEU A 295 0.31 -10.31 24.04
N ASP A 296 -0.11 -9.55 25.05
CA ASP A 296 -1.34 -9.76 25.83
C ASP A 296 -2.57 -9.03 25.25
N GLU A 297 -2.53 -8.67 23.97
CA GLU A 297 -3.62 -8.03 23.24
C GLU A 297 -3.95 -8.86 22.00
N ASP A 298 -5.22 -8.96 21.62
CA ASP A 298 -5.65 -9.71 20.44
C ASP A 298 -5.65 -8.88 19.16
N ALA A 299 -5.88 -7.57 19.26
CA ALA A 299 -6.18 -6.71 18.13
C ALA A 299 -5.79 -5.25 18.38
N LEU A 300 -5.53 -4.51 17.29
CA LEU A 300 -5.33 -3.07 17.33
C LEU A 300 -6.41 -2.38 16.50
N VAL A 301 -7.00 -1.30 17.02
CA VAL A 301 -7.90 -0.41 16.29
C VAL A 301 -7.35 1.01 16.31
N VAL A 302 -7.30 1.67 15.16
CA VAL A 302 -6.92 3.08 15.01
C VAL A 302 -8.01 3.81 14.23
N CYS A 303 -8.64 4.79 14.87
CA CYS A 303 -9.64 5.66 14.26
C CYS A 303 -9.06 7.05 14.06
N VAL A 304 -9.15 7.59 12.85
CA VAL A 304 -8.67 8.94 12.53
C VAL A 304 -9.83 9.79 12.01
N LEU A 305 -10.18 10.83 12.77
CA LEU A 305 -11.24 11.78 12.47
C LEU A 305 -10.59 13.13 12.15
N SER A 306 -10.38 13.44 10.87
CA SER A 306 -9.75 14.70 10.46
C SER A 306 -10.30 15.21 9.12
N HIS A 307 -9.74 16.30 8.62
CA HIS A 307 -9.79 16.62 7.19
C HIS A 307 -8.82 15.71 6.43
N GLY A 308 -8.98 15.64 5.12
CA GLY A 308 -8.05 14.92 4.26
C GLY A 308 -8.25 15.25 2.80
N GLU A 309 -7.37 14.69 2.00
CA GLU A 309 -7.42 14.68 0.54
C GLU A 309 -6.93 13.30 0.08
N MET A 310 -6.77 13.11 -1.24
CA MET A 310 -6.42 11.81 -1.79
C MET A 310 -5.15 11.25 -1.15
N GLY A 311 -5.28 10.12 -0.44
CA GLY A 311 -4.14 9.40 0.14
C GLY A 311 -3.57 9.98 1.44
N CYS A 312 -4.12 11.07 1.99
CA CYS A 312 -3.63 11.63 3.25
C CYS A 312 -4.73 12.25 4.12
N VAL A 313 -4.39 12.44 5.40
CA VAL A 313 -5.17 13.19 6.40
C VAL A 313 -4.37 14.41 6.84
N PHE A 314 -5.04 15.40 7.42
CA PHE A 314 -4.36 16.59 7.94
C PHE A 314 -4.18 16.54 9.46
N GLY A 315 -3.03 17.01 9.93
CA GLY A 315 -2.86 17.48 11.30
C GLY A 315 -3.55 18.83 11.52
N THR A 316 -3.64 19.27 12.78
CA THR A 316 -4.22 20.59 13.11
C THR A 316 -3.43 21.77 12.57
N ASP A 317 -2.15 21.55 12.27
CA ASP A 317 -1.23 22.45 11.57
C ASP A 317 -1.41 22.48 10.05
N GLU A 318 -2.47 21.84 9.53
CA GLU A 318 -2.77 21.69 8.09
C GLU A 318 -1.66 21.01 7.29
N GLN A 319 -0.74 20.32 7.97
CA GLN A 319 0.28 19.48 7.32
C GLN A 319 -0.26 18.08 7.05
N LYS A 320 0.18 17.49 5.94
CA LYS A 320 -0.29 16.18 5.47
C LYS A 320 0.38 15.05 6.24
N VAL A 321 -0.39 14.02 6.54
CA VAL A 321 0.07 12.71 7.01
C VAL A 321 -0.51 11.65 6.06
N HIS A 322 0.35 10.96 5.33
CA HIS A 322 -0.09 9.94 4.39
C HIS A 322 -0.73 8.75 5.12
N ILE A 323 -1.76 8.16 4.53
CA ILE A 323 -2.43 6.98 5.12
C ILE A 323 -1.43 5.84 5.33
N GLN A 324 -0.43 5.72 4.46
CA GLN A 324 0.65 4.74 4.62
C GLN A 324 1.48 5.00 5.89
N GLU A 325 1.75 6.27 6.23
CA GLU A 325 2.46 6.62 7.48
C GLU A 325 1.66 6.25 8.73
N LEU A 326 0.32 6.24 8.64
CA LEU A 326 -0.53 5.81 9.75
C LEU A 326 -0.43 4.31 10.01
N LYS A 327 -0.32 3.50 8.95
CA LYS A 327 -0.29 2.02 9.03
C LYS A 327 1.10 1.46 9.28
N GLN A 328 2.11 2.07 8.67
CA GLN A 328 3.48 1.55 8.61
C GLN A 328 4.04 1.11 9.98
N PRO A 329 3.85 1.86 11.08
CA PRO A 329 4.36 1.47 12.40
C PRO A 329 3.88 0.10 12.90
N PHE A 330 2.76 -0.41 12.38
CA PHE A 330 2.10 -1.62 12.86
C PHE A 330 2.29 -2.83 11.94
N THR A 331 3.14 -2.71 10.91
CA THR A 331 3.54 -3.87 10.08
C THR A 331 4.22 -4.91 10.94
N SER A 332 4.11 -6.20 10.59
CA SER A 332 4.69 -7.30 11.39
C SER A 332 6.19 -7.16 11.61
N ARG A 333 6.90 -6.43 10.74
CA ARG A 333 8.33 -6.12 10.92
C ARG A 333 8.59 -5.05 12.00
N ARG A 334 7.71 -4.06 12.12
CA ARG A 334 7.89 -2.91 13.04
C ARG A 334 7.22 -3.13 14.40
N ALA A 335 6.12 -3.88 14.42
CA ALA A 335 5.45 -4.34 15.63
C ALA A 335 5.30 -5.87 15.60
N PRO A 336 6.37 -6.65 15.85
CA PRO A 336 6.34 -8.12 15.74
C PRO A 336 5.29 -8.79 16.63
N THR A 337 4.98 -8.20 17.78
CA THR A 337 3.96 -8.71 18.72
C THR A 337 2.52 -8.54 18.22
N LEU A 338 2.33 -7.84 17.09
CA LEU A 338 1.06 -7.73 16.35
C LEU A 338 1.01 -8.63 15.11
N ALA A 339 2.05 -9.42 14.80
CA ALA A 339 2.01 -10.37 13.70
C ALA A 339 0.89 -11.41 13.92
N GLY A 340 0.09 -11.71 12.89
CA GLY A 340 -1.05 -12.62 12.99
C GLY A 340 -2.29 -12.05 13.69
N LYS A 341 -2.23 -10.81 14.19
CA LYS A 341 -3.32 -10.14 14.91
C LYS A 341 -4.02 -9.09 14.04
N PRO A 342 -5.35 -8.96 14.06
CA PRO A 342 -6.05 -7.99 13.22
C PRO A 342 -5.72 -6.54 13.62
N LYS A 343 -5.44 -5.72 12.60
CA LYS A 343 -5.07 -4.30 12.68
C LYS A 343 -6.08 -3.47 11.89
N LEU A 344 -7.06 -2.89 12.58
CA LEU A 344 -8.18 -2.19 11.97
C LEU A 344 -7.95 -0.67 11.97
N PHE A 345 -8.11 -0.05 10.80
CA PHE A 345 -8.01 1.39 10.60
C PHE A 345 -9.33 1.93 10.08
N PHE A 346 -9.95 2.86 10.78
CA PHE A 346 -11.17 3.53 10.34
C PHE A 346 -10.89 5.02 10.15
N ILE A 347 -10.90 5.49 8.90
CA ILE A 347 -10.49 6.85 8.54
C ILE A 347 -11.69 7.65 8.03
N GLN A 348 -12.09 8.63 8.82
CA GLN A 348 -13.08 9.63 8.47
C GLN A 348 -12.38 10.92 8.03
N ALA A 349 -12.10 10.99 6.73
CA ALA A 349 -11.55 12.14 6.04
C ALA A 349 -12.12 12.24 4.61
N CYS A 350 -11.98 13.39 3.97
CA CYS A 350 -12.25 13.49 2.53
C CYS A 350 -11.10 12.80 1.76
N GLN A 351 -11.38 12.28 0.56
CA GLN A 351 -10.35 11.73 -0.34
C GLN A 351 -10.25 12.50 -1.66
N GLY A 352 -10.91 13.65 -1.76
CA GLY A 352 -10.81 14.61 -2.84
C GLY A 352 -11.91 15.67 -2.80
N SER A 353 -11.98 16.50 -3.85
CA SER A 353 -12.91 17.62 -3.95
C SER A 353 -14.19 17.32 -4.74
N SER A 354 -14.25 16.16 -5.41
CA SER A 354 -15.39 15.77 -6.25
C SER A 354 -16.58 15.33 -5.39
N PHE A 355 -17.79 15.66 -5.86
CA PHE A 355 -19.02 15.19 -5.25
C PHE A 355 -19.54 13.97 -5.99
N GLN A 356 -19.87 12.90 -5.27
CA GLN A 356 -20.42 11.69 -5.86
C GLN A 356 -21.89 11.95 -6.24
N ARG A 357 -22.23 11.84 -7.53
CA ARG A 357 -23.61 11.92 -8.03
C ARG A 357 -24.26 10.53 -7.98
N GLY A 358 -25.55 10.48 -7.66
CA GLY A 358 -26.32 9.24 -7.75
C GLY A 358 -26.58 8.85 -9.20
N SER A 359 -26.47 7.55 -9.50
CA SER A 359 -26.85 6.95 -10.78
C SER A 359 -28.03 6.01 -10.58
N MET A 360 -28.93 5.94 -11.56
CA MET A 360 -30.02 4.96 -11.55
C MET A 360 -29.48 3.58 -11.92
N PRO A 361 -29.69 2.52 -11.11
CA PRO A 361 -29.29 1.17 -11.49
C PRO A 361 -30.11 0.68 -12.69
N TYR A 362 -29.43 0.26 -13.76
CA TYR A 362 -30.08 -0.45 -14.87
C TYR A 362 -30.44 -1.89 -14.44
N PRO A 363 -31.60 -2.42 -14.82
CA PRO A 363 -31.96 -3.80 -14.51
C PRO A 363 -30.99 -4.78 -15.19
N PRO A 364 -30.62 -5.90 -14.54
CA PRO A 364 -29.73 -6.89 -15.14
C PRO A 364 -30.35 -7.48 -16.41
N ARG A 365 -29.59 -7.52 -17.51
CA ARG A 365 -29.93 -8.36 -18.67
C ARG A 365 -29.55 -9.81 -18.36
N PRO A 366 -30.37 -10.82 -18.72
CA PRO A 366 -29.98 -12.22 -18.56
C PRO A 366 -28.74 -12.53 -19.42
N ARG A 367 -27.74 -13.17 -18.81
CA ARG A 367 -26.50 -13.59 -19.49
C ARG A 367 -26.78 -14.72 -20.47
N GLN A 368 -26.29 -14.59 -21.70
CA GLN A 368 -25.98 -15.73 -22.55
C GLN A 368 -24.63 -16.30 -22.11
N GLU A 369 -24.59 -17.61 -21.93
CA GLU A 369 -23.40 -18.40 -21.60
C GLU A 369 -22.43 -18.44 -22.79
N GLN A 370 -21.15 -18.14 -22.55
CA GLN A 370 -20.06 -18.56 -23.43
C GLN A 370 -18.83 -18.98 -22.61
N GLY A 371 -18.58 -20.29 -22.63
CA GLY A 371 -17.29 -20.89 -22.93
C GLY A 371 -16.13 -20.70 -21.94
N ASP A 372 -15.96 -21.70 -21.08
CA ASP A 372 -14.75 -21.93 -20.29
C ASP A 372 -13.48 -21.97 -21.18
N LYS A 373 -12.46 -21.21 -20.77
CA LYS A 373 -11.07 -21.44 -21.13
C LYS A 373 -10.25 -21.54 -19.86
N GLN A 374 -9.78 -22.75 -19.55
CA GLN A 374 -8.78 -23.01 -18.52
C GLN A 374 -7.47 -22.29 -18.84
N SER A 375 -7.00 -21.41 -17.95
CA SER A 375 -5.59 -21.03 -17.88
C SER A 375 -4.91 -21.82 -16.76
N ARG A 376 -3.84 -22.53 -17.11
CA ARG A 376 -2.95 -23.24 -16.18
C ARG A 376 -2.07 -22.20 -15.50
N LEU A 377 -2.06 -22.19 -14.17
CA LEU A 377 -1.04 -21.48 -13.38
C LEU A 377 0.11 -22.47 -13.11
N GLU A 378 1.34 -22.01 -13.25
CA GLU A 378 2.56 -22.69 -12.76
C GLU A 378 3.19 -21.79 -11.67
N GLU A 379 3.47 -22.38 -10.51
CA GLU A 379 4.25 -21.79 -9.42
C GLU A 379 5.55 -22.60 -9.26
N ASP A 380 6.68 -21.90 -9.09
CA ASP A 380 7.95 -22.48 -8.66
C ASP A 380 8.28 -21.98 -7.24
N ALA A 381 7.84 -22.70 -6.21
CA ALA A 381 8.46 -22.65 -4.88
C ALA A 381 8.14 -23.92 -4.07
N GLY A 382 9.17 -24.60 -3.60
CA GLY A 382 9.06 -25.79 -2.73
C GLY A 382 8.63 -25.46 -1.30
N PRO A 383 8.28 -26.48 -0.49
CA PRO A 383 7.66 -26.28 0.82
C PRO A 383 8.67 -25.71 1.84
N VAL A 384 8.31 -24.58 2.46
CA VAL A 384 8.94 -24.08 3.69
C VAL A 384 8.08 -24.57 4.86
N ASN A 385 8.66 -25.39 5.74
CA ASN A 385 7.98 -25.82 6.96
C ASN A 385 8.02 -24.67 7.99
N GLY A 386 6.93 -23.90 8.03
CA GLY A 386 6.63 -22.86 9.02
C GLY A 386 5.63 -21.85 8.46
N GLU A 387 4.50 -21.64 9.13
CA GLU A 387 3.48 -20.67 8.72
C GLU A 387 4.02 -19.23 8.85
N THR A 388 4.59 -18.68 7.79
CA THR A 388 5.03 -17.27 7.76
C THR A 388 3.90 -16.38 7.27
N VAL A 389 3.60 -15.30 8.00
CA VAL A 389 2.57 -14.32 7.64
C VAL A 389 3.22 -13.12 6.92
N PRO A 390 2.67 -12.64 5.78
CA PRO A 390 3.19 -11.46 5.10
C PRO A 390 3.22 -10.20 5.99
N TRP A 391 4.20 -9.33 5.78
CA TRP A 391 4.45 -8.14 6.60
C TRP A 391 3.32 -7.08 6.62
N GLU A 392 2.46 -7.04 5.59
CA GLU A 392 1.23 -6.22 5.54
C GLU A 392 -0.06 -7.04 5.70
N ALA A 393 0.04 -8.30 6.14
CA ALA A 393 -1.15 -9.11 6.40
C ALA A 393 -1.90 -8.63 7.66
N ASP A 394 -3.16 -9.06 7.75
CA ASP A 394 -4.06 -8.81 8.87
C ASP A 394 -4.42 -7.33 9.06
N PHE A 395 -4.33 -6.51 8.00
CA PHE A 395 -4.82 -5.14 8.03
C PHE A 395 -6.24 -5.06 7.47
N LEU A 396 -7.02 -4.14 8.03
CA LEU A 396 -8.27 -3.68 7.46
C LEU A 396 -8.26 -2.16 7.48
N LEU A 397 -8.55 -1.53 6.34
CA LEU A 397 -8.67 -0.10 6.17
C LEU A 397 -10.08 0.24 5.70
N GLY A 398 -10.91 0.78 6.60
CA GLY A 398 -12.22 1.34 6.30
C GLY A 398 -12.13 2.84 6.02
N MET A 399 -12.27 3.23 4.77
CA MET A 399 -12.32 4.64 4.36
C MET A 399 -13.77 5.12 4.31
N ALA A 400 -14.04 6.31 4.85
CA ALA A 400 -15.38 6.91 4.84
C ALA A 400 -15.95 7.19 3.44
N THR A 401 -15.09 7.33 2.44
CA THR A 401 -15.48 7.56 1.06
C THR A 401 -14.45 6.99 0.09
N VAL A 402 -14.89 6.59 -1.10
CA VAL A 402 -14.03 6.22 -2.24
C VAL A 402 -13.07 7.35 -2.64
N PRO A 403 -11.95 7.04 -3.32
CA PRO A 403 -10.99 8.04 -3.75
C PRO A 403 -11.63 9.18 -4.53
N GLN A 404 -11.06 10.38 -4.39
CA GLN A 404 -11.50 11.62 -5.05
C GLN A 404 -12.84 12.20 -4.56
N CYS A 405 -13.56 11.51 -3.67
CA CYS A 405 -14.87 11.94 -3.18
C CYS A 405 -14.83 12.61 -1.80
N LYS A 406 -15.88 13.38 -1.49
CA LYS A 406 -16.11 14.00 -0.18
C LYS A 406 -16.86 13.06 0.76
N SER A 407 -16.53 13.13 2.05
CA SER A 407 -17.31 12.52 3.12
C SER A 407 -18.13 13.58 3.87
N PHE A 408 -19.33 13.21 4.34
CA PHE A 408 -20.29 14.13 4.93
C PHE A 408 -20.39 13.97 6.44
N ARG A 409 -20.70 15.09 7.11
CA ARG A 409 -20.83 15.14 8.56
C ARG A 409 -21.97 16.07 8.98
N ASN A 410 -22.76 15.60 9.93
CA ASN A 410 -23.75 16.41 10.62
C ASN A 410 -23.07 17.10 11.81
N THR A 411 -23.37 18.39 12.01
CA THR A 411 -22.73 19.16 13.08
C THR A 411 -23.23 18.84 14.49
N SER A 412 -24.38 18.19 14.61
CA SER A 412 -25.02 17.84 15.89
C SER A 412 -24.98 16.35 16.20
N THR A 413 -24.85 15.48 15.20
CA THR A 413 -24.94 14.01 15.38
C THR A 413 -23.70 13.25 14.93
N GLY A 414 -22.66 13.93 14.43
CA GLY A 414 -21.45 13.28 13.93
C GLY A 414 -21.48 12.94 12.44
N SER A 415 -20.46 12.20 11.98
CA SER A 415 -20.29 11.83 10.58
C SER A 415 -21.11 10.62 10.19
N ILE A 416 -21.65 10.65 8.98
CA ILE A 416 -22.54 9.60 8.48
C ILE A 416 -21.85 8.23 8.56
N TYR A 417 -20.58 8.17 8.13
CA TYR A 417 -19.82 6.93 8.12
C TYR A 417 -19.55 6.38 9.53
N ILE A 418 -19.06 7.20 10.47
CA ILE A 418 -18.70 6.71 11.80
C ILE A 418 -19.94 6.33 12.62
N GLN A 419 -21.01 7.11 12.52
CA GLN A 419 -22.26 6.79 13.20
C GLN A 419 -22.86 5.47 12.68
N GLU A 420 -22.85 5.26 11.36
CA GLU A 420 -23.33 4.02 10.76
C GLU A 420 -22.42 2.83 11.09
N LEU A 421 -21.09 3.02 11.06
CA LEU A 421 -20.12 2.02 11.50
C LEU A 421 -20.39 1.56 12.94
N CYS A 422 -20.52 2.52 13.86
CA CYS A 422 -20.81 2.22 15.27
C CYS A 422 -22.14 1.48 15.42
N THR A 423 -23.17 1.87 14.67
CA THR A 423 -24.50 1.24 14.68
C THR A 423 -24.43 -0.21 14.23
N GLN A 424 -23.77 -0.49 13.10
CA GLN A 424 -23.66 -1.85 12.57
C GLN A 424 -22.75 -2.74 13.42
N LEU A 425 -21.70 -2.18 14.05
CA LEU A 425 -20.86 -2.91 15.00
C LEU A 425 -21.65 -3.35 16.24
N MET A 426 -22.42 -2.44 16.86
CA MET A 426 -23.28 -2.79 18.00
C MET A 426 -24.32 -3.84 17.62
N ARG A 427 -25.01 -3.63 16.49
CA ARG A 427 -26.00 -4.59 15.97
C ARG A 427 -25.40 -5.98 15.74
N SER A 428 -24.17 -6.04 15.25
CA SER A 428 -23.43 -7.28 15.05
C SER A 428 -23.08 -7.95 16.37
N ALA A 429 -22.61 -7.17 17.34
CA ALA A 429 -22.20 -7.66 18.65
C ALA A 429 -23.38 -8.19 19.49
N GLU A 430 -24.58 -7.67 19.25
CA GLU A 430 -25.85 -8.12 19.85
C GLU A 430 -26.45 -9.33 19.13
N SER A 431 -26.04 -9.58 17.89
CA SER A 431 -26.60 -10.64 17.07
C SER A 431 -25.98 -11.99 17.40
N LEU A 432 -26.83 -13.03 17.47
CA LEU A 432 -26.39 -14.42 17.55
C LEU A 432 -25.75 -14.95 16.24
N LYS A 433 -25.74 -14.15 15.17
CA LYS A 433 -25.32 -14.58 13.84
C LYS A 433 -23.80 -14.59 13.62
N ASN A 434 -22.99 -14.14 14.60
CA ASN A 434 -21.52 -14.06 14.49
C ASN A 434 -21.07 -13.40 13.17
N ASP A 435 -21.72 -12.30 12.78
CA ASP A 435 -21.38 -11.61 11.53
C ASP A 435 -19.91 -11.14 11.62
N ASP A 436 -19.13 -11.48 10.60
CA ASP A 436 -17.74 -11.04 10.50
C ASP A 436 -17.64 -9.56 10.11
N ILE A 437 -16.48 -8.95 10.33
CA ILE A 437 -16.24 -7.53 10.10
C ILE A 437 -16.51 -7.09 8.66
N LEU A 438 -16.28 -7.93 7.65
CA LEU A 438 -16.55 -7.59 6.26
C LEU A 438 -18.07 -7.56 5.99
N THR A 439 -18.82 -8.49 6.61
CA THR A 439 -20.29 -8.44 6.61
C THR A 439 -20.81 -7.16 7.28
N VAL A 440 -20.23 -6.76 8.41
CA VAL A 440 -20.54 -5.49 9.07
C VAL A 440 -20.29 -4.31 8.13
N LEU A 441 -19.11 -4.22 7.50
CA LEU A 441 -18.75 -3.11 6.62
C LEU A 441 -19.57 -3.09 5.33
N THR A 442 -20.03 -4.25 4.84
CA THR A 442 -20.96 -4.33 3.72
C THR A 442 -22.31 -3.72 4.07
N ARG A 443 -22.81 -3.92 5.30
CA ARG A 443 -24.03 -3.24 5.79
C ARG A 443 -23.81 -1.74 5.91
N VAL A 444 -22.67 -1.30 6.42
CA VAL A 444 -22.31 0.13 6.47
C VAL A 444 -22.35 0.75 5.09
N ASN A 445 -21.71 0.11 4.10
CA ASN A 445 -21.74 0.55 2.71
C ASN A 445 -23.17 0.68 2.16
N ASN A 446 -24.00 -0.32 2.40
CA ASN A 446 -25.39 -0.33 1.98
C ASN A 446 -26.20 0.82 2.61
N GLU A 447 -26.09 1.06 3.91
CA GLU A 447 -26.86 2.12 4.56
C GLU A 447 -26.36 3.52 4.20
N VAL A 448 -25.03 3.74 4.18
CA VAL A 448 -24.46 5.05 3.83
C VAL A 448 -24.83 5.44 2.39
N SER A 449 -24.79 4.50 1.44
CA SER A 449 -25.10 4.75 0.02
C SER A 449 -26.57 5.06 -0.27
N LYS A 450 -27.50 4.62 0.59
CA LYS A 450 -28.93 4.95 0.47
C LYS A 450 -29.22 6.42 0.76
N GLY A 451 -28.48 7.03 1.69
CA GLY A 451 -28.70 8.43 2.05
C GLY A 451 -28.40 9.41 0.91
N GLU A 452 -28.96 10.61 1.01
CA GLU A 452 -28.69 11.73 0.10
C GLU A 452 -28.28 12.93 0.95
N TYR A 453 -27.06 13.42 0.74
CA TYR A 453 -26.42 14.43 1.57
C TYR A 453 -26.13 15.65 0.72
N SER A 454 -26.94 16.70 0.88
CA SER A 454 -26.85 17.92 0.06
C SER A 454 -26.93 17.63 -1.46
N LYS A 455 -27.82 16.72 -1.89
CA LYS A 455 -27.99 16.24 -3.28
C LYS A 455 -26.89 15.32 -3.83
N TYR A 456 -26.02 14.84 -2.95
CA TYR A 456 -24.90 13.95 -3.30
C TYR A 456 -24.97 12.64 -2.53
N LYS A 457 -24.25 11.64 -3.05
CA LYS A 457 -24.09 10.33 -2.43
C LYS A 457 -22.77 10.25 -1.69
N GLN A 458 -22.65 9.28 -0.80
CA GLN A 458 -21.40 8.89 -0.18
C GLN A 458 -21.29 7.37 -0.26
N MET A 459 -20.15 6.87 -0.71
CA MET A 459 -19.85 5.44 -0.74
C MET A 459 -18.56 5.18 0.03
N PRO A 460 -18.61 4.52 1.20
CA PRO A 460 -17.41 4.08 1.91
C PRO A 460 -16.66 2.97 1.15
N GLU A 461 -15.37 2.81 1.43
CA GLU A 461 -14.50 1.85 0.74
C GLU A 461 -13.64 1.07 1.76
N PRO A 462 -14.00 -0.19 2.07
CA PRO A 462 -13.13 -1.08 2.84
C PRO A 462 -12.07 -1.74 1.94
N LYS A 463 -10.82 -1.78 2.40
CA LYS A 463 -9.70 -2.55 1.82
C LYS A 463 -9.11 -3.43 2.91
N TYR A 464 -8.77 -4.68 2.61
CA TYR A 464 -8.29 -5.59 3.65
C TYR A 464 -7.29 -6.62 3.12
N THR A 465 -6.45 -7.07 4.03
CA THR A 465 -5.51 -8.18 3.92
C THR A 465 -5.68 -9.16 5.10
N LEU A 466 -6.86 -9.13 5.74
CA LEU A 466 -7.25 -10.10 6.77
C LEU A 466 -7.16 -11.53 6.20
N THR A 467 -6.58 -12.41 6.99
CA THR A 467 -6.36 -13.83 6.65
C THR A 467 -7.37 -14.77 7.30
N LYS A 468 -8.12 -14.27 8.31
CA LYS A 468 -9.17 -15.00 9.02
C LYS A 468 -10.41 -14.14 9.19
N LYS A 469 -11.55 -14.77 9.47
CA LYS A 469 -12.79 -14.06 9.84
C LYS A 469 -12.59 -13.37 11.18
N LEU A 470 -12.99 -12.10 11.26
CA LEU A 470 -12.95 -11.34 12.50
C LEU A 470 -14.37 -11.07 12.98
N VAL A 471 -14.74 -11.60 14.15
CA VAL A 471 -16.05 -11.37 14.76
C VAL A 471 -15.86 -10.55 16.03
N LEU A 472 -16.43 -9.34 16.06
CA LEU A 472 -16.40 -8.45 17.22
C LEU A 472 -17.72 -8.59 18.00
N ALA A 473 -17.73 -9.46 19.01
CA ALA A 473 -18.87 -9.67 19.90
C ALA A 473 -18.68 -8.93 21.24
N TYR A 474 -19.75 -8.61 21.97
CA TYR A 474 -19.60 -8.09 23.33
C TYR A 474 -18.91 -9.10 24.23
N MET A 475 -18.17 -8.62 25.23
CA MET A 475 -17.65 -9.52 26.25
C MET A 475 -18.81 -10.01 27.11
N CYS A 476 -18.98 -11.34 27.22
CA CYS A 476 -19.86 -11.90 28.24
C CYS A 476 -19.30 -11.50 29.60
N VAL A 477 -19.96 -10.53 30.26
CA VAL A 477 -19.77 -10.29 31.69
C VAL A 477 -20.47 -11.46 32.36
N GLY A 478 -19.69 -12.37 32.96
CA GLY A 478 -20.25 -13.39 33.83
C GLY A 478 -21.04 -12.72 34.97
N PRO A 479 -22.05 -13.38 35.54
CA PRO A 479 -22.87 -12.82 36.60
C PRO A 479 -22.06 -12.78 37.90
N ASP A 480 -21.11 -11.86 38.02
CA ASP A 480 -20.45 -11.56 39.28
C ASP A 480 -20.34 -10.04 39.42
N HIS A 481 -20.94 -9.57 40.50
CA HIS A 481 -21.02 -8.18 40.98
C HIS A 481 -22.20 -7.33 40.49
N ALA A 482 -23.39 -7.69 40.96
CA ALA A 482 -24.44 -6.73 41.33
C ALA A 482 -25.24 -7.22 42.55
N GLU A 483 -24.54 -7.59 43.62
CA GLU A 483 -25.06 -7.51 44.99
C GLU A 483 -23.94 -6.94 45.88
N SER A 484 -24.04 -5.63 46.15
CA SER A 484 -23.56 -4.96 47.36
C SER A 484 -23.99 -3.50 47.33
#